data_AF-A0A1F7F3Y9-F1
#
_entry.id   AF-A0A1F7F3Y9-F1
#
_cell.length_a   1.000
_cell.length_b   1.000
_cell.length_c   1.000
_cell.angle_alpha   90.00
_cell.angle_beta   90.00
_cell.angle_gamma   90.00
#
_symmetry.space_group_name_H-M   'P 1'
#
loop_
_entity.id
_entity.type
_entity.pdbx_description
1 polymer ?
#
loop_
_entity_poly.entity_id
_entity_poly.type
_entity_poly.pdbx_seq_one_letter_code
_entity_poly.pdbx_strand_id
1 'polypeptide(L)' 'METDKNEDPAWLNSKNDRKTPYTDEEIEYFVNDFIQEFPEHYNELVKNDGPIIARLILRDRFKAKDENRNQI' A
#
# COMPACT_ATOMS: atom_id res chain seq x y z
N MET A 1 -0.10 42.12 -5.41
CA MET A 1 -0.82 40.84 -5.30
C MET A 1 0.22 39.79 -5.09
N GLU A 2 0.47 39.37 -3.86
CA GLU A 2 1.14 38.08 -3.62
C GLU A 2 0.33 37.41 -2.51
N THR A 3 -0.39 36.38 -2.92
CA THR A 3 -1.16 35.53 -2.03
C THR A 3 -0.16 34.67 -1.29
N ASP A 4 0.09 34.97 -0.02
CA ASP A 4 0.70 34.01 0.92
C ASP A 4 -0.27 32.83 1.03
N LYS A 5 -0.14 31.88 0.11
CA LYS A 5 -0.72 30.57 0.28
C LYS A 5 0.07 29.96 1.43
N ASN A 6 -0.61 29.71 2.54
CA ASN A 6 -0.22 28.69 3.51
C ASN A 6 -0.17 27.35 2.75
N GLU A 7 0.89 27.14 1.97
CA GLU A 7 1.24 25.81 1.48
C GLU A 7 1.88 25.13 2.67
N ASP A 8 1.19 24.09 3.18
CA ASP A 8 1.73 23.27 4.25
C ASP A 8 3.19 22.91 3.93
N PRO A 9 4.09 22.96 4.92
CA PRO A 9 5.49 22.72 4.65
C PRO A 9 5.69 21.39 3.92
N ALA A 10 6.60 21.34 2.96
CA ALA A 10 6.83 20.12 2.17
C ALA A 10 7.16 18.89 3.05
N TRP A 11 7.69 19.08 4.25
CA TRP A 11 7.96 18.02 5.23
C TRP A 11 6.70 17.47 5.92
N LEU A 12 5.55 18.14 5.82
CA LEU A 12 4.26 17.71 6.37
C LEU A 12 3.50 16.81 5.39
N ASN A 13 3.87 16.83 4.11
CA ASN A 13 3.29 15.97 3.10
C ASN A 13 4.05 14.63 3.08
N SER A 14 3.45 13.58 3.64
CA SER A 14 4.03 12.22 3.67
C SER A 14 4.36 11.65 2.29
N LYS A 15 3.78 12.18 1.21
CA LYS A 15 4.14 11.84 -0.18
C LYS A 15 5.57 12.29 -0.54
N ASN A 16 6.14 13.25 0.19
CA ASN A 16 7.49 13.72 -0.03
C ASN A 16 8.55 12.87 0.69
N ASP A 17 8.15 12.07 1.69
CA ASP A 17 9.07 11.23 2.47
C ASP A 17 9.57 10.03 1.66
N ARG A 18 8.71 9.46 0.82
CA ARG A 18 9.01 8.25 0.05
C ARG A 18 8.83 8.52 -1.43
N LYS A 19 9.91 8.42 -2.21
CA LYS A 19 9.95 8.69 -3.66
C LYS A 19 9.98 7.43 -4.52
N THR A 20 10.12 6.26 -3.90
CA THR A 20 10.24 4.98 -4.60
C THR A 20 9.03 4.09 -4.29
N PRO A 21 8.61 3.24 -5.24
CA PRO A 21 7.66 2.18 -4.95
C PRO A 21 8.15 1.24 -3.84
N TYR A 22 7.23 0.54 -3.20
CA TYR A 22 7.56 -0.59 -2.32
C TYR A 22 8.25 -1.70 -3.11
N THR A 23 9.28 -2.24 -2.50
CA THR A 23 9.93 -3.47 -2.95
C THR A 23 9.00 -4.66 -2.73
N ASP A 24 9.25 -5.75 -3.46
CA ASP A 24 8.48 -6.99 -3.27
C ASP A 24 8.57 -7.51 -1.81
N GLU A 25 9.71 -7.33 -1.15
CA GLU A 25 9.91 -7.74 0.24
C GLU A 25 9.04 -6.93 1.22
N GLU A 26 9.02 -5.59 1.08
CA GLU A 26 8.14 -4.73 1.89
C GLU A 26 6.66 -5.07 1.68
N ILE A 27 6.27 -5.41 0.46
CA ILE A 27 4.89 -5.83 0.18
C ILE A 27 4.57 -7.16 0.85
N GLU A 28 5.50 -8.13 0.86
CA GLU A 28 5.29 -9.40 1.56
C GLU A 28 5.17 -9.19 3.09
N TYR A 29 5.88 -8.21 3.66
CA TYR A 29 5.66 -7.80 5.05
C TYR A 29 4.23 -7.30 5.27
N PHE A 30 3.73 -6.39 4.44
CA PHE A 30 2.35 -5.90 4.56
C PHE A 30 1.31 -7.01 4.38
N VAL A 31 1.54 -7.95 3.47
CA VAL A 31 0.66 -9.11 3.28
C VAL A 31 0.65 -9.98 4.54
N ASN A 32 1.80 -10.23 5.15
CA ASN A 32 1.88 -11.01 6.38
C ASN A 32 1.20 -10.32 7.56
N ASP A 33 1.47 -9.03 7.74
CA ASP A 33 0.84 -8.23 8.79
C ASP A 33 -0.68 -8.18 8.60
N PHE A 34 -1.15 -8.00 7.36
CA PHE A 34 -2.58 -8.02 7.06
C PHE A 34 -3.24 -9.37 7.41
N ILE A 35 -2.57 -10.49 7.12
CA ILE A 35 -3.10 -11.82 7.44
C ILE A 35 -3.16 -12.04 8.96
N GLN A 36 -2.20 -11.50 9.70
CA GLN A 36 -2.15 -11.62 11.16
C GLN A 36 -3.19 -10.73 11.86
N GLU A 37 -3.31 -9.49 11.41
CA GLU A 37 -4.18 -8.48 12.03
C GLU A 37 -5.64 -8.58 11.55
N PHE A 38 -5.89 -9.08 10.33
CA PHE A 38 -7.23 -9.22 9.73
C PHE A 38 -7.49 -10.63 9.18
N PRO A 39 -7.40 -11.67 10.02
CA PRO A 39 -7.53 -13.06 9.58
C PRO A 39 -8.90 -13.36 8.98
N GLU A 40 -9.98 -12.71 9.43
CA GLU A 40 -11.32 -12.87 8.89
C GLU A 40 -11.41 -12.39 7.43
N HIS A 41 -10.83 -11.25 7.10
CA HIS A 41 -10.80 -10.72 5.73
C HIS A 41 -9.97 -11.62 4.80
N TYR A 42 -8.84 -12.14 5.31
CA TYR A 42 -8.04 -13.11 4.56
C TYR A 42 -8.81 -14.42 4.33
N ASN A 43 -9.46 -14.95 5.37
CA ASN A 43 -10.22 -16.20 5.28
C ASN A 43 -11.39 -16.12 4.27
N GLU A 44 -12.02 -14.96 4.12
CA GLU A 44 -13.02 -14.74 3.07
C GLU A 44 -12.43 -14.85 1.66
N LEU A 45 -11.25 -14.25 1.42
CA LEU A 45 -10.53 -14.39 0.16
C LEU A 45 -10.12 -15.85 -0.08
N VAL A 46 -9.61 -16.53 0.94
CA VAL A 46 -9.25 -17.96 0.87
C VAL A 46 -10.45 -18.81 0.52
N LYS A 47 -11.63 -18.52 1.07
CA LYS A 47 -12.87 -19.26 0.81
C LYS A 47 -13.33 -19.11 -0.65
N ASN A 48 -13.12 -17.94 -1.24
CA ASN A 48 -13.55 -17.65 -2.61
C ASN A 48 -12.57 -18.16 -3.66
N ASP A 49 -11.27 -17.95 -3.44
CA ASP A 49 -10.24 -18.12 -4.48
C ASP A 49 -9.13 -19.12 -4.11
N GLY A 50 -9.11 -19.61 -2.87
CA GLY A 50 -8.05 -20.46 -2.33
C GLY A 50 -6.84 -19.66 -1.81
N PRO A 51 -5.99 -20.28 -0.96
CA PRO A 51 -4.97 -19.56 -0.21
C PRO A 51 -3.86 -18.96 -1.08
N ILE A 52 -3.48 -19.64 -2.16
CA ILE A 52 -2.45 -19.14 -3.09
C ILE A 52 -2.95 -17.89 -3.81
N ILE A 53 -4.17 -17.94 -4.36
CA ILE A 53 -4.75 -16.83 -5.11
C ILE A 53 -5.10 -15.67 -4.18
N ALA A 54 -5.64 -15.94 -2.99
CA ALA A 54 -5.90 -14.92 -1.97
C ALA A 54 -4.64 -14.10 -1.64
N ARG A 55 -3.50 -14.78 -1.48
CA ARG A 55 -2.21 -14.10 -1.23
C ARG A 55 -1.75 -13.25 -2.42
N LEU A 56 -1.91 -13.73 -3.65
CA LEU A 56 -1.60 -12.96 -4.86
C LEU A 56 -2.48 -11.72 -4.99
N ILE A 57 -3.78 -11.85 -4.72
CA ILE A 57 -4.73 -10.73 -4.71
C ILE A 57 -4.31 -9.66 -3.71
N LEU A 58 -3.92 -10.04 -2.49
CA LEU A 58 -3.44 -9.07 -1.49
C LEU A 58 -2.17 -8.36 -1.97
N ARG A 59 -1.19 -9.11 -2.48
CA ARG A 59 0.05 -8.53 -3.01
C ARG A 59 -0.22 -7.52 -4.12
N ASP A 60 -1.11 -7.85 -5.05
CA ASP A 60 -1.45 -6.98 -6.17
C ASP A 60 -2.25 -5.75 -5.72
N ARG A 61 -3.11 -5.89 -4.70
CA ARG A 61 -3.83 -4.75 -4.09
C ARG A 61 -2.88 -3.78 -3.39
N PHE A 62 -1.89 -4.27 -2.65
CA PHE A 62 -0.87 -3.41 -2.04
C PHE A 62 -0.03 -2.70 -3.11
N LYS A 63 0.40 -3.42 -4.15
CA LYS A 63 1.07 -2.81 -5.32
C LYS A 63 0.22 -1.75 -6.02
N ALA A 64 -1.09 -1.95 -6.12
CA ALA A 64 -1.99 -1.00 -6.78
C ALA A 64 -2.26 0.25 -5.94
N LYS A 65 -2.15 0.16 -4.61
CA LYS A 65 -2.32 1.30 -3.69
C LYS A 65 -1.04 2.11 -3.46
N ASP A 66 0.08 1.64 -3.96
CA ASP A 66 1.34 2.37 -3.93
C ASP A 66 1.32 3.55 -4.91
N GLU A 67 1.18 4.76 -4.37
CA GLU A 67 1.10 6.00 -5.16
C GLU A 67 2.39 6.33 -5.92
N ASN A 68 3.53 5.77 -5.50
CA ASN A 68 4.82 5.97 -6.17
C ASN A 68 5.00 5.06 -7.39
N ARG A 69 4.14 4.05 -7.56
CA ARG A 69 4.21 3.13 -8.70
C ARG A 69 3.88 3.78 -10.04
N ASN A 70 3.07 4.84 -10.05
CA ASN A 70 2.61 5.51 -11.27
C ASN A 70 3.45 6.76 -11.62
N GLN A 71 4.60 6.98 -10.98
CA GLN A 71 5.46 8.16 -11.20
C GLN A 71 6.62 7.90 -12.19
N ILE A 72 6.59 6.79 -12.93
CA ILE A 72 7.61 6.41 -13.94
C ILE A 72 7.00 6.46 -15.34
#